data_AF-A0A3B8ST61-F1
#
_entry.id   AF-A0A3B8ST61-F1
#
_cell.length_a   1.000
_cell.length_b   1.000
_cell.length_c   1.000
_cell.angle_alpha   90.00
_cell.angle_beta   90.00
_cell.angle_gamma   90.00
#
_symmetry.space_group_name_H-M   'P 1'
#
loop_
_entity.id
_entity.type
_entity.pdbx_description
1 polymer ?
#
loop_
_entity_poly.entity_id
_entity_poly.type
_entity_poly.pdbx_seq_one_letter_code
_entity_poly.pdbx_strand_id
1 'polypeptide(L)' 'MNYKAYIYVITLFLSIYSLSGVNFDRFFKTNKALEARIIVLILAVCMSYLLTNFITDFMSLTTIIKG' A
#
# COMPACT_ATOMS: atom_id res chain seq x y z
N MET A 1 0.62 -16.78 10.11
CA MET A 1 1.62 -15.68 10.08
C MET A 1 2.43 -15.63 8.78
N ASN A 2 2.80 -16.73 8.13
CA ASN A 2 3.59 -16.70 6.87
C ASN A 2 2.85 -16.06 5.67
N TYR A 3 1.61 -16.45 5.37
CA TYR A 3 0.91 -15.96 4.17
C TYR A 3 0.69 -14.44 4.16
N LYS A 4 0.43 -13.84 5.34
CA LYS A 4 0.19 -12.40 5.48
C LYS A 4 1.44 -11.57 5.12
N ALA A 5 2.65 -12.08 5.41
CA ALA A 5 3.90 -11.42 5.02
C ALA A 5 4.07 -11.37 3.50
N TYR A 6 3.73 -12.44 2.78
CA TYR A 6 3.76 -12.43 1.31
C TYR A 6 2.74 -11.45 0.73
N ILE A 7 1.54 -11.35 1.32
CA ILE A 7 0.53 -10.36 0.91
C ILE A 7 1.09 -8.95 1.11
N TYR A 8 1.69 -8.64 2.26
CA TYR A 8 2.31 -7.33 2.52
C TYR A 8 3.36 -6.94 1.47
N VAL A 9 4.20 -7.87 1.03
CA VAL A 9 5.22 -7.61 0.01
C VAL A 9 4.56 -7.30 -1.33
N ILE A 10 3.59 -8.11 -1.75
CA ILE A 10 2.85 -7.92 -3.00
C ILE A 10 2.09 -6.59 -2.99
N THR A 11 1.35 -6.30 -1.91
CA THR A 11 0.58 -5.06 -1.79
C THR A 11 1.47 -3.83 -1.65
N LEU A 12 2.70 -3.97 -1.15
CA LEU A 12 3.67 -2.86 -1.09
C LEU A 12 4.12 -2.47 -2.49
N PHE A 13 4.54 -3.43 -3.31
CA PHE A 13 4.90 -3.16 -4.70
C PHE A 13 3.71 -2.61 -5.50
N LEU A 14 2.51 -3.17 -5.27
CA LEU A 14 1.29 -2.68 -5.89
C LEU A 14 0.99 -1.23 -5.49
N SER A 15 1.14 -0.89 -4.20
CA SER A 15 0.89 0.46 -3.70
C SER A 15 1.89 1.48 -4.25
N ILE A 16 3.18 1.12 -4.33
CA ILE A 16 4.22 1.97 -4.94
C ILE A 16 3.88 2.20 -6.42
N TYR A 17 3.55 1.13 -7.15
CA TYR A 17 3.19 1.21 -8.56
C TYR A 17 1.93 2.07 -8.78
N SER A 18 0.88 1.88 -7.99
CA SER A 18 -0.35 2.66 -8.08
C SER A 18 -0.12 4.14 -7.80
N LEU A 19 0.68 4.47 -6.77
CA LEU A 19 1.01 5.86 -6.47
C LEU A 19 1.86 6.50 -7.58
N SER A 20 2.70 5.74 -8.28
CA SER A 20 3.47 6.28 -9.41
C SER A 20 2.59 6.80 -10.56
N GLY A 21 1.35 6.31 -10.69
CA GLY A 21 0.38 6.79 -11.67
C GLY A 21 -0.36 8.07 -11.27
N VAL A 22 -0.17 8.58 -10.05
CA VAL A 22 -0.85 9.77 -9.55
C VAL A 22 -0.03 11.01 -9.86
N ASN A 23 -0.66 12.04 -10.43
CA ASN A 23 -0.01 13.33 -10.65
C ASN A 23 0.03 14.14 -9.34
N PHE A 24 1.19 14.09 -8.68
CA PHE A 24 1.41 14.78 -7.40
C PHE A 24 1.91 16.23 -7.52
N ASP A 25 2.17 16.76 -8.72
CA ASP A 25 2.79 18.09 -8.90
C ASP A 25 1.94 19.21 -8.29
N ARG A 26 0.62 19.01 -8.19
CA ARG A 26 -0.31 19.98 -7.57
C ARG A 26 -0.41 19.87 -6.06
N PHE A 27 0.07 18.78 -5.46
CA PHE A 27 -0.07 18.50 -4.03
C PHE A 27 1.17 18.88 -3.22
N PHE A 28 2.35 18.89 -3.84
CA PHE A 28 3.61 19.14 -3.15
C PHE A 28 4.14 20.56 -3.33
N LYS A 29 4.90 21.04 -2.33
CA LYS A 29 5.58 22.33 -2.40
C LYS A 29 6.72 22.28 -3.42
N THR A 30 6.81 23.32 -4.25
CA THR A 30 7.92 23.55 -5.16
C THR A 30 9.25 23.62 -4.39
N ASN A 31 10.33 23.08 -4.96
CA ASN A 31 11.67 22.93 -4.35
C ASN A 31 11.82 21.91 -3.20
N LYS A 32 10.82 21.08 -2.90
CA LYS A 32 10.90 20.05 -1.85
C LYS A 32 10.79 18.62 -2.38
N ALA A 33 11.58 18.31 -3.40
CA ALA A 33 11.52 17.01 -4.10
C ALA A 33 11.77 15.80 -3.18
N LEU A 34 12.71 15.90 -2.23
CA LEU A 34 13.03 14.81 -1.31
C LEU A 34 11.90 14.56 -0.29
N GLU A 35 11.33 15.62 0.28
CA GLU A 35 10.17 15.54 1.18
C GLU A 35 8.96 14.94 0.47
N ALA A 36 8.69 15.36 -0.77
CA ALA A 36 7.62 14.81 -1.60
C ALA A 36 7.78 13.29 -1.82
N ARG A 37 8.99 12.84 -2.17
CA ARG A 37 9.28 11.41 -2.35
C ARG A 37 9.10 10.61 -1.06
N ILE A 38 9.54 11.14 0.08
CA ILE A 38 9.33 10.50 1.39
C ILE A 38 7.83 10.37 1.69
N ILE A 39 7.04 11.41 1.44
CA ILE A 39 5.59 11.36 1.66
C ILE A 39 4.94 10.29 0.79
N VAL A 40 5.29 10.21 -0.50
CA VAL A 40 4.77 9.17 -1.39
C VAL A 40 5.17 7.77 -0.90
N LEU A 41 6.38 7.59 -0.40
CA LEU A 41 6.84 6.30 0.13
C LEU A 41 6.09 5.92 1.43
N ILE A 42 5.87 6.87 2.33
CA ILE A 42 5.03 6.66 3.53
C ILE A 42 3.60 6.29 3.13
N LEU A 43 3.01 7.00 2.17
CA LEU A 43 1.69 6.69 1.65
C LEU A 43 1.62 5.28 1.06
N ALA A 44 2.66 4.84 0.37
CA ALA A 44 2.72 3.49 -0.18
C ALA A 44 2.71 2.41 0.91
N VAL A 45 3.46 2.63 2.00
CA VAL A 45 3.49 1.71 3.14
C VAL A 45 2.14 1.68 3.86
N CYS A 46 1.52 2.84 4.09
CA CYS A 46 0.19 2.94 4.69
C CYS A 46 -0.89 2.26 3.82
N MET A 47 -0.88 2.49 2.51
CA MET A 47 -1.79 1.84 1.56
C MET A 47 -1.59 0.33 1.54
N SER A 48 -0.35 -0.14 1.57
CA SER A 48 -0.05 -1.58 1.64
C SER A 48 -0.64 -2.23 2.89
N TYR A 49 -0.55 -1.56 4.04
CA TYR A 49 -1.16 -2.01 5.30
C TYR A 49 -2.68 -2.08 5.22
N LEU A 50 -3.32 -1.02 4.72
CA LEU A 50 -4.76 -0.98 4.50
C LEU A 50 -5.23 -2.10 3.57
N LEU A 51 -4.57 -2.25 2.42
CA LEU A 51 -4.93 -3.25 1.42
C LEU A 51 -4.68 -4.67 1.93
N THR A 52 -3.58 -4.91 2.63
CA THR A 52 -3.30 -6.22 3.23
C THR A 52 -4.37 -6.60 4.25
N ASN A 53 -4.72 -5.69 5.16
CA ASN A 53 -5.76 -5.98 6.15
C ASN A 53 -7.11 -6.19 5.49
N PHE A 54 -7.47 -5.36 4.51
CA PHE A 54 -8.68 -5.58 3.71
C PHE A 54 -8.71 -6.98 3.09
N ILE A 55 -7.63 -7.41 2.43
CA ILE A 55 -7.54 -8.74 1.82
C ILE A 55 -7.64 -9.83 2.89
N THR A 56 -6.90 -9.72 4.00
CA THR A 56 -6.93 -10.76 5.04
C THR A 56 -8.27 -10.86 5.73
N ASP A 57 -8.92 -9.72 5.98
CA ASP A 57 -10.22 -9.67 6.63
C ASP A 57 -11.29 -10.22 5.67
N PHE A 58 -11.23 -9.85 4.39
CA PHE A 58 -12.08 -10.40 3.35
C PHE A 58 -11.94 -11.92 3.21
N MET A 59 -10.72 -12.45 3.21
CA MET A 59 -10.47 -13.90 3.20
C MET A 59 -11.03 -14.60 4.44
N SER A 60 -10.97 -13.94 5.61
CA SER A 60 -11.49 -14.50 6.86
C SER A 60 -13.02 -14.54 6.89
N LEU A 61 -13.67 -13.49 6.37
CA LEU A 61 -15.12 -13.38 6.28
C LEU A 61 -15.71 -14.35 5.25
N THR A 62 -15.02 -14.53 4.12
CA THR A 62 -15.46 -15.42 3.04
C THR A 62 -15.34 -16.91 3.38
N THR A 63 -14.84 -17.28 4.57
CA THR A 63 -14.87 -18.68 5.06
C THR A 63 -14.21 -19.65 4.07
N ILE A 64 -13.14 -19.22 3.38
CA ILE A 64 -12.28 -20.10 2.57
C ILE A 64 -11.27 -20.84 3.48
N ILE A 65 -11.05 -20.36 4.71
CA ILE A 65 -10.03 -20.89 5.64
C ILE A 65 -10.65 -21.56 6.89
N LYS A 66 -11.99 -21.64 7.02
CA LYS A 66 -12.66 -22.44 8.07
C LYS A 66 -13.16 -23.80 7.53
N GLY A 67 -12.36 -24.43 6.66
CA GLY A 67 -12.45 -25.86 6.41
C GLY A 67 -11.60 -26.61 7.43
#